data_AF-A0A964AIR2-F1
#
_entry.id   AF-A0A964AIR2-F1
#
_cell.length_a   1.000
_cell.length_b   1.000
_cell.length_c   1.000
_cell.angle_alpha   90.00
_cell.angle_beta   90.00
_cell.angle_gamma   90.00
#
_symmetry.space_group_name_H-M   'P 1'
#
loop_
_entity.id
_entity.type
_entity.pdbx_description
1 polymer ?
#
loop_
_entity_poly.entity_id
_entity_poly.type
_entity_poly.pdbx_seq_one_letter_code
_entity_poly.pdbx_strand_id
1 'polypeptide(L)'
;MTLLSLLLPAALAGDPPSIDTPIASSERDWRSAAVVIGVEDYENLDDVTYAVADAKAFYGYAEQTLGISRQRLYLLENPDDRELRNILNRGMARVRSRGTLWIYYAGQGAVAEQDARIVGVDGKAEHWGDALSLPELVRMANRSRAERVIIIVDASFDGRARSELEYDRVDVGPYNISDDAASKVTIWIPSTDGQAHVYPMTGHGLFTYLVMGSLRGWADGADGTPTDKAITLSEAQAYVRRQTIAFGRVQDTYAEPREDVLAWTLPTASLEDGPKPGEVVGWSLLDRERRIQDTQAYYETAAQAALDAAVAKARSGEGDGPALVQAVIDEWEGKPIVVSWTAPNPALGKARVLLLNPEKLAPDAAPEPTEGGEPAVSDTGDTGDTGDTGKPEVQLSDDTCKDFVGMEPDALMGRFSPGRIECIEARLASTKEAQTDKDKLSRLLMADADSKGDKAAWEAYMKRHLEEISRADPDLCFMYALHLSRKGVEYGEEVIRWSDYALENKSNWSGDMYKKRLYYLLRLKTEAAAELWRDAEQNLIAEPTEENDALTQLYRGKAKNYAREWLDYARASKQDTEKPYQLCLSTAGNMAACAEN
;
A
#
# COMPACT_ATOMS: atom_id res chain seq x y z
N MET A 1 -8.26 -15.55 13.20
CA MET A 1 -7.66 -14.53 12.31
C MET A 1 -8.83 -13.79 11.73
N THR A 2 -9.26 -12.78 12.46
CA THR A 2 -10.55 -12.10 12.25
C THR A 2 -10.27 -10.64 11.90
N LEU A 3 -11.27 -9.99 11.31
CA LEU A 3 -11.20 -8.94 10.29
C LEU A 3 -10.57 -7.59 10.68
N LEU A 4 -9.81 -7.55 11.76
CA LEU A 4 -9.62 -6.31 12.49
C LEU A 4 -8.18 -6.19 13.05
N SER A 5 -7.49 -7.33 13.11
CA SER A 5 -6.06 -7.36 12.75
C SER A 5 -5.76 -6.78 11.35
N LEU A 6 -6.80 -6.33 10.61
CA LEU A 6 -6.74 -5.63 9.34
C LEU A 6 -6.95 -4.09 9.41
N LEU A 7 -7.41 -3.50 10.53
CA LEU A 7 -7.62 -2.04 10.61
C LEU A 7 -6.57 -1.31 11.45
N LEU A 8 -6.05 -1.93 12.51
CA LEU A 8 -4.91 -1.38 13.26
C LEU A 8 -3.68 -1.08 12.37
N PRO A 9 -3.26 -1.96 11.42
CA PRO A 9 -2.13 -1.66 10.53
C PRO A 9 -2.46 -0.59 9.49
N ALA A 10 -3.70 -0.55 8.97
CA ALA A 10 -4.10 0.38 7.91
C ALA A 10 -4.17 1.84 8.38
N ALA A 11 -4.47 2.09 9.66
CA ALA A 11 -4.52 3.45 10.22
C ALA A 11 -3.23 3.91 10.91
N LEU A 12 -2.33 2.96 11.22
CA LEU A 12 -0.97 3.21 11.70
C LEU A 12 0.08 3.25 10.58
N ALA A 13 -0.22 2.67 9.41
CA ALA A 13 0.63 2.80 8.25
C ALA A 13 0.53 4.25 7.75
N GLY A 14 1.56 5.05 8.02
CA GLY A 14 1.73 6.33 7.30
C GLY A 14 1.76 6.08 5.80
N ASP A 15 1.60 7.10 4.96
CA ASP A 15 1.59 6.89 3.50
C ASP A 15 2.82 6.12 3.02
N PRO A 16 2.68 5.26 1.98
CA PRO A 16 3.81 4.65 1.32
C PRO A 16 4.89 5.71 1.00
N PRO A 17 6.17 5.47 1.35
CA PRO A 17 7.23 6.42 1.06
C PRO A 17 7.33 6.66 -0.45
N SER A 18 7.36 7.93 -0.87
CA SER A 18 7.47 8.28 -2.29
C SER A 18 8.83 7.86 -2.85
N ILE A 19 8.83 7.40 -4.10
CA ILE A 19 10.05 7.10 -4.86
C ILE A 19 10.47 8.26 -5.79
N ASP A 20 9.69 9.34 -5.88
CA ASP A 20 9.91 10.45 -6.81
C ASP A 20 11.09 11.32 -6.43
N THR A 21 11.40 11.39 -5.13
CA THR A 21 12.55 12.12 -4.64
C THR A 21 13.76 11.18 -4.65
N PRO A 22 14.75 11.40 -5.54
CA PRO A 22 15.94 10.58 -5.56
C PRO A 22 16.89 10.98 -4.43
N ILE A 23 17.68 10.01 -3.98
CA ILE A 23 18.69 10.19 -2.95
C ILE A 23 19.91 10.85 -3.60
N ALA A 24 20.26 12.06 -3.18
CA ALA A 24 21.38 12.78 -3.77
C ALA A 24 22.74 12.15 -3.38
N SER A 25 23.50 11.75 -4.38
CA SER A 25 24.89 11.31 -4.26
C SER A 25 25.87 12.43 -4.57
N SER A 26 26.98 12.47 -3.84
CA SER A 26 28.14 13.27 -4.25
C SER A 26 29.03 12.56 -5.28
N GLU A 27 28.84 11.24 -5.46
CA GLU A 27 29.59 10.43 -6.41
C GLU A 27 29.10 10.66 -7.84
N ARG A 28 30.04 10.62 -8.79
CA ARG A 28 29.77 10.84 -10.21
C ARG A 28 30.21 9.63 -11.01
N ASP A 29 29.27 9.05 -11.76
CA ASP A 29 29.54 7.97 -12.70
C ASP A 29 29.61 8.50 -14.15
N TRP A 30 30.83 8.53 -14.67
CA TRP A 30 31.14 8.95 -16.04
C TRP A 30 31.31 7.76 -17.01
N ARG A 31 31.22 6.52 -16.51
CA ARG A 31 31.39 5.30 -17.31
C ARG A 31 30.05 4.71 -17.70
N SER A 32 29.12 4.63 -16.74
CA SER A 32 27.79 4.07 -16.94
C SER A 32 26.93 4.93 -17.86
N ALA A 33 25.88 4.30 -18.39
CA ALA A 33 24.85 4.95 -19.19
C ALA A 33 23.48 4.38 -18.80
N ALA A 34 22.44 5.16 -19.01
CA ALA A 34 21.06 4.75 -18.73
C ALA A 34 20.13 5.21 -19.85
N VAL A 35 19.28 4.29 -20.31
CA VAL A 35 18.17 4.57 -21.24
C VAL A 35 16.88 4.25 -20.50
N VAL A 36 16.05 5.27 -20.34
CA VAL A 36 14.83 5.23 -19.54
C VAL A 36 13.67 5.60 -20.45
N ILE A 37 12.67 4.72 -20.55
CA ILE A 37 11.56 4.84 -21.49
C ILE A 37 10.26 4.62 -20.73
N GLY A 38 9.33 5.56 -20.85
CA GLY A 38 7.95 5.41 -20.40
C GLY A 38 7.00 5.60 -21.58
N VAL A 39 6.11 4.64 -21.82
CA VAL A 39 5.07 4.72 -22.84
C VAL A 39 3.72 4.58 -22.14
N GLU A 40 2.96 5.67 -22.07
CA GLU A 40 1.70 5.80 -21.35
C GLU A 40 0.53 6.03 -22.30
N ASP A 41 0.64 7.00 -23.22
CA ASP A 41 -0.48 7.48 -24.04
C ASP A 41 -0.49 6.82 -25.44
N TYR A 42 -1.02 5.60 -25.56
CA TYR A 42 -0.93 4.82 -26.81
C TYR A 42 -1.90 5.30 -27.89
N GLU A 43 -1.48 5.27 -29.16
CA GLU A 43 -2.32 5.74 -30.27
C GLU A 43 -3.48 4.78 -30.60
N ASN A 44 -3.23 3.47 -30.49
CA ASN A 44 -4.16 2.42 -30.94
C ASN A 44 -4.45 1.36 -29.86
N LEU A 45 -3.94 1.56 -28.63
CA LEU A 45 -4.06 0.63 -27.51
C LEU A 45 -4.52 1.39 -26.27
N ASP A 46 -4.87 0.65 -25.22
CA ASP A 46 -5.21 1.25 -23.93
C ASP A 46 -3.99 1.93 -23.30
N ASP A 47 -4.23 3.07 -22.65
CA ASP A 47 -3.19 3.81 -21.95
C ASP A 47 -2.65 3.05 -20.74
N VAL A 48 -1.34 3.16 -20.51
CA VAL A 48 -0.63 2.48 -19.43
C VAL A 48 -0.35 3.45 -18.30
N THR A 49 -1.36 3.66 -17.45
CA THR A 49 -1.33 4.59 -16.31
C THR A 49 0.01 4.53 -15.56
N TYR A 50 0.61 5.69 -15.30
CA TYR A 50 1.86 5.91 -14.58
C TYR A 50 3.16 5.51 -15.29
N ALA A 51 3.15 5.03 -16.54
CA ALA A 51 4.38 4.59 -17.22
C ALA A 51 5.39 5.74 -17.42
N VAL A 52 4.90 6.96 -17.65
CA VAL A 52 5.76 8.15 -17.71
C VAL A 52 6.26 8.57 -16.32
N ALA A 53 5.42 8.46 -15.29
CA ALA A 53 5.81 8.76 -13.91
C ALA A 53 6.91 7.82 -13.41
N ASP A 54 6.73 6.52 -13.67
CA ASP A 54 7.68 5.44 -13.46
C ASP A 54 9.05 5.72 -14.10
N ALA A 55 9.05 6.09 -15.39
CA ALA A 55 10.26 6.48 -16.12
C ALA A 55 10.93 7.73 -15.53
N LYS A 56 10.16 8.73 -15.12
CA LYS A 56 10.71 9.96 -14.49
C LYS A 56 11.37 9.65 -13.15
N ALA A 57 10.76 8.82 -12.31
CA ALA A 57 11.34 8.38 -11.04
C ALA A 57 12.67 7.65 -11.26
N PHE A 58 12.72 6.70 -12.21
CA PHE A 58 13.95 5.97 -12.52
C PHE A 58 15.04 6.90 -13.11
N TYR A 59 14.67 7.84 -13.98
CA TYR A 59 15.61 8.84 -14.50
C TYR A 59 16.23 9.69 -13.38
N GLY A 60 15.41 10.16 -12.43
CA GLY A 60 15.87 10.91 -11.26
C GLY A 60 16.85 10.11 -10.41
N TYR A 61 16.58 8.83 -10.17
CA TYR A 61 17.49 7.91 -9.48
C TYR A 61 18.80 7.72 -10.24
N ALA A 62 18.75 7.49 -11.55
CA ALA A 62 19.94 7.34 -12.37
C ALA A 62 20.81 8.60 -12.40
N GLU A 63 20.20 9.79 -12.41
CA GLU A 63 20.92 11.06 -12.39
C GLU A 63 21.53 11.36 -11.02
N GLN A 64 20.72 11.30 -9.96
CA GLN A 64 21.06 11.86 -8.65
C GLN A 64 21.63 10.83 -7.70
N THR A 65 21.18 9.57 -7.77
CA THR A 65 21.62 8.49 -6.87
C THR A 65 22.77 7.70 -7.48
N LEU A 66 22.63 7.25 -8.72
CA LEU A 66 23.73 6.57 -9.44
C LEU A 66 24.80 7.55 -9.94
N GLY A 67 24.49 8.85 -9.98
CA GLY A 67 25.43 9.90 -10.41
C GLY A 67 25.77 9.84 -11.90
N ILE A 68 24.95 9.18 -12.74
CA ILE A 68 25.22 9.01 -14.17
C ILE A 68 25.22 10.38 -14.85
N SER A 69 26.28 10.66 -15.61
CA SER A 69 26.40 11.92 -16.35
C SER A 69 25.23 12.12 -17.33
N ARG A 70 24.61 13.30 -17.32
CA ARG A 70 23.55 13.73 -18.27
C ARG A 70 23.86 13.44 -19.73
N GLN A 71 25.14 13.43 -20.13
CA GLN A 71 25.55 13.12 -21.52
C GLN A 71 25.40 11.64 -21.90
N ARG A 72 25.02 10.79 -20.96
CA ARG A 72 24.89 9.32 -21.06
C ARG A 72 23.57 8.81 -20.47
N LEU A 73 22.69 9.73 -20.09
CA LEU A 73 21.40 9.46 -19.50
C LEU A 73 20.34 9.98 -20.46
N TYR A 74 19.39 9.12 -20.82
CA TYR A 74 18.35 9.39 -21.80
C TYR A 74 16.98 9.06 -21.21
N LEU A 75 16.02 9.98 -21.35
CA LEU A 75 14.61 9.80 -21.02
C LEU A 75 13.77 10.05 -22.26
N LEU A 76 12.94 9.08 -22.66
CA LEU A 76 11.91 9.25 -23.67
C LEU A 76 10.54 8.96 -23.07
N GLU A 77 9.58 9.82 -23.40
CA GLU A 77 8.16 9.71 -23.04
C GLU A 77 7.40 9.46 -24.34
N ASN A 78 6.62 8.39 -24.39
CA ASN A 78 5.80 7.97 -25.54
C ASN A 78 6.55 7.88 -26.90
N PRO A 79 7.74 7.27 -27.00
CA PRO A 79 8.40 7.10 -28.30
C PRO A 79 7.69 6.10 -29.22
N ASP A 80 7.78 6.34 -30.53
CA ASP A 80 7.46 5.33 -31.55
C ASP A 80 8.47 4.17 -31.53
N ASP A 81 8.13 3.01 -32.11
CA ASP A 81 8.99 1.81 -32.12
C ASP A 81 10.39 2.08 -32.70
N ARG A 82 10.50 2.98 -33.68
CA ARG A 82 11.76 3.35 -34.31
C ARG A 82 12.58 4.27 -33.40
N GLU A 83 11.97 5.23 -32.73
CA GLU A 83 12.60 6.11 -31.74
C GLU A 83 13.12 5.32 -30.55
N LEU A 84 12.34 4.36 -30.06
CA LEU A 84 12.71 3.39 -29.03
C LEU A 84 13.98 2.63 -29.42
N ARG A 85 14.00 2.00 -30.61
CA ARG A 85 15.19 1.28 -31.12
C ARG A 85 16.39 2.22 -31.29
N ASN A 86 16.18 3.44 -31.76
CA ASN A 86 17.24 4.43 -31.95
C ASN A 86 17.89 4.88 -30.63
N ILE A 87 17.09 5.13 -29.59
CA ILE A 87 17.64 5.57 -28.31
C ILE A 87 18.39 4.45 -27.59
N LEU A 88 17.88 3.22 -27.65
CA LEU A 88 18.55 2.04 -27.10
C LEU A 88 19.95 1.87 -27.71
N ASN A 89 20.04 1.91 -29.05
CA ASN A 89 21.33 1.87 -29.76
C ASN A 89 22.27 3.00 -29.33
N ARG A 90 21.74 4.22 -29.14
CA ARG A 90 22.53 5.38 -28.69
C ARG A 90 23.08 5.16 -27.28
N GLY A 91 22.27 4.69 -26.34
CA GLY A 91 22.70 4.38 -24.97
C GLY A 91 23.75 3.26 -24.91
N MET A 92 23.50 2.17 -25.64
CA MET A 92 24.45 1.05 -25.77
C MET A 92 25.79 1.47 -26.36
N ALA A 93 25.81 2.41 -27.30
CA ALA A 93 27.04 2.97 -27.86
C ALA A 93 27.74 3.93 -26.89
N ARG A 94 26.99 4.54 -25.96
CA ARG A 94 27.50 5.58 -25.07
C ARG A 94 28.21 5.01 -23.85
N VAL A 95 27.77 3.87 -23.30
CA VAL A 95 28.40 3.22 -22.13
C VAL A 95 29.89 2.92 -22.37
N ARG A 96 30.71 3.09 -21.33
CA ARG A 96 32.16 2.82 -21.37
C ARG A 96 32.49 1.47 -20.75
N SER A 97 33.69 0.97 -21.05
CA SER A 97 34.27 -0.18 -20.36
C SER A 97 34.29 0.04 -18.85
N ARG A 98 34.01 -1.01 -18.07
CA ARG A 98 33.86 -0.97 -16.60
C ARG A 98 32.69 -0.11 -16.10
N GLY A 99 31.74 0.23 -16.97
CA GLY A 99 30.49 0.88 -16.61
C GLY A 99 29.33 -0.10 -16.68
N THR A 100 28.22 0.25 -16.03
CA THR A 100 26.94 -0.44 -16.11
C THR A 100 26.07 0.23 -17.18
N LEU A 101 25.39 -0.57 -17.98
CA LEU A 101 24.30 -0.09 -18.84
C LEU A 101 22.96 -0.40 -18.15
N TRP A 102 22.20 0.64 -17.84
CA TRP A 102 20.84 0.52 -17.33
C TRP A 102 19.84 0.74 -18.46
N ILE A 103 18.89 -0.18 -18.61
CA ILE A 103 17.77 -0.03 -19.52
C ILE A 103 16.51 -0.19 -18.70
N TYR A 104 15.68 0.84 -18.67
CA TYR A 104 14.41 0.84 -17.97
C TYR A 104 13.29 1.12 -18.97
N TYR A 105 12.26 0.29 -18.94
CA TYR A 105 11.06 0.45 -19.73
C TYR A 105 9.83 0.27 -18.85
N ALA A 106 8.88 1.19 -18.93
CA ALA A 106 7.52 1.03 -18.43
C ALA A 106 6.53 1.28 -19.57
N GLY A 107 5.55 0.41 -19.74
CA GLY A 107 4.60 0.51 -20.85
C GLY A 107 3.87 -0.80 -21.15
N GLN A 108 3.31 -0.90 -22.33
CA GLN A 108 2.65 -2.09 -22.85
C GLN A 108 3.68 -3.12 -23.31
N GLY A 109 3.42 -4.39 -23.03
CA GLY A 109 4.14 -5.52 -23.59
C GLY A 109 3.23 -6.35 -24.50
N ALA A 110 3.85 -7.23 -25.29
CA ALA A 110 3.14 -8.20 -26.09
C ALA A 110 3.93 -9.50 -26.20
N VAL A 111 3.23 -10.62 -26.43
CA VAL A 111 3.84 -11.88 -26.86
C VAL A 111 3.54 -12.11 -28.33
N ALA A 112 4.57 -12.28 -29.14
CA ALA A 112 4.43 -12.71 -30.52
C ALA A 112 5.60 -13.63 -30.92
N GLU A 113 5.26 -14.73 -31.59
CA GLU A 113 6.21 -15.79 -31.96
C GLU A 113 6.89 -16.41 -30.72
N GLN A 114 6.16 -16.52 -29.61
CA GLN A 114 6.63 -16.95 -28.29
C GLN A 114 7.62 -16.00 -27.60
N ASP A 115 7.99 -14.87 -28.19
CA ASP A 115 8.89 -13.90 -27.57
C ASP A 115 8.10 -12.76 -26.92
N ALA A 116 8.51 -12.37 -25.71
CA ALA A 116 8.05 -11.13 -25.08
C ALA A 116 8.65 -9.91 -25.78
N ARG A 117 7.87 -8.84 -25.91
CA ARG A 117 8.21 -7.64 -26.69
C ARG A 117 7.79 -6.37 -25.95
N ILE A 118 8.57 -5.31 -26.12
CA ILE A 118 8.22 -3.94 -25.69
C ILE A 118 7.71 -3.14 -26.88
N VAL A 119 6.69 -2.30 -26.64
CA VAL A 119 5.84 -1.72 -27.70
C VAL A 119 5.88 -0.19 -27.60
N GLY A 120 6.28 0.48 -28.68
CA GLY A 120 6.22 1.94 -28.82
C GLY A 120 4.77 2.45 -28.91
N VAL A 121 4.62 3.77 -28.81
CA VAL A 121 3.32 4.45 -28.75
C VAL A 121 2.40 4.17 -29.95
N ASP A 122 3.01 3.85 -31.10
CA ASP A 122 2.37 3.54 -32.38
C ASP A 122 1.96 2.06 -32.54
N GLY A 123 2.15 1.24 -31.49
CA GLY A 123 1.82 -0.17 -31.48
C GLY A 123 0.37 -0.49 -31.85
N LYS A 124 0.14 -1.63 -32.53
CA LYS A 124 -1.17 -2.11 -32.98
C LYS A 124 -1.32 -3.62 -32.83
N ALA A 125 -2.46 -4.08 -32.29
CA ALA A 125 -2.69 -5.47 -31.90
C ALA A 125 -2.41 -6.52 -32.98
N GLU A 126 -2.59 -6.14 -34.23
CA GLU A 126 -2.37 -6.99 -35.39
C GLU A 126 -0.89 -7.11 -35.79
N HIS A 127 0.00 -6.32 -35.19
CA HIS A 127 1.39 -6.10 -35.58
C HIS A 127 2.40 -6.30 -34.45
N TRP A 128 2.09 -7.12 -33.44
CA TRP A 128 3.02 -7.44 -32.34
C TRP A 128 4.38 -7.96 -32.83
N GLY A 129 4.42 -8.59 -34.00
CA GLY A 129 5.66 -9.09 -34.62
C GLY A 129 6.68 -8.02 -35.01
N ASP A 130 6.30 -6.75 -35.11
CA ASP A 130 7.20 -5.65 -35.48
C ASP A 130 7.88 -5.00 -34.26
N ALA A 131 7.26 -5.14 -33.08
CA ALA A 131 7.75 -4.64 -31.81
C ALA A 131 9.08 -5.30 -31.40
N LEU A 132 9.90 -4.59 -30.61
CA LEU A 132 11.23 -5.05 -30.20
C LEU A 132 11.14 -6.19 -29.18
N SER A 133 11.63 -7.38 -29.54
CA SER A 133 11.63 -8.51 -28.61
C SER A 133 12.70 -8.40 -27.52
N LEU A 134 12.40 -8.91 -26.33
CA LEU A 134 13.35 -8.97 -25.22
C LEU A 134 14.59 -9.81 -25.58
N PRO A 135 14.48 -10.97 -26.27
CA PRO A 135 15.66 -11.66 -26.78
C PRO A 135 16.50 -10.81 -27.75
N GLU A 136 15.88 -10.02 -28.64
CA GLU A 136 16.58 -9.07 -29.51
C GLU A 136 17.29 -7.99 -28.68
N LEU A 137 16.60 -7.39 -27.70
CA LEU A 137 17.14 -6.39 -26.80
C LEU A 137 18.35 -6.91 -26.01
N VAL A 138 18.27 -8.14 -25.47
CA VAL A 138 19.38 -8.81 -24.78
C VAL A 138 20.58 -8.97 -25.71
N ARG A 139 20.37 -9.44 -26.96
CA ARG A 139 21.44 -9.56 -27.96
C ARG A 139 22.07 -8.22 -28.31
N MET A 140 21.27 -7.16 -28.44
CA MET A 140 21.76 -5.80 -28.69
C MET A 140 22.60 -5.30 -27.51
N ALA A 141 22.09 -5.42 -26.29
CA ALA A 141 22.74 -5.01 -25.06
C ALA A 141 24.06 -5.75 -24.79
N ASN A 142 24.11 -7.05 -25.08
CA ASN A 142 25.30 -7.88 -24.89
C ASN A 142 26.50 -7.40 -25.74
N ARG A 143 26.24 -6.78 -26.91
CA ARG A 143 27.29 -6.22 -27.79
C ARG A 143 27.87 -4.89 -27.29
N SER A 144 27.29 -4.29 -26.27
CA SER A 144 27.79 -3.03 -25.70
C SER A 144 29.16 -3.21 -25.03
N ARG A 145 29.84 -2.09 -24.75
CA ARG A 145 31.11 -2.08 -23.99
C ARG A 145 30.92 -2.17 -22.47
N ALA A 146 29.68 -2.28 -22.00
CA ALA A 146 29.40 -2.37 -20.57
C ALA A 146 30.04 -3.62 -19.97
N GLU A 147 30.46 -3.50 -18.71
CA GLU A 147 30.88 -4.65 -17.89
C GLU A 147 29.68 -5.49 -17.48
N ARG A 148 28.56 -4.83 -17.19
CA ARG A 148 27.27 -5.43 -16.86
C ARG A 148 26.11 -4.61 -17.43
N VAL A 149 25.02 -5.28 -17.75
CA VAL A 149 23.77 -4.67 -18.21
C VAL A 149 22.65 -5.11 -17.29
N ILE A 150 21.85 -4.14 -16.84
CA ILE A 150 20.66 -4.37 -16.04
C ILE A 150 19.47 -3.83 -16.84
N ILE A 151 18.53 -4.72 -17.18
CA ILE A 151 17.32 -4.41 -17.91
C ILE A 151 16.14 -4.59 -16.95
N ILE A 152 15.32 -3.55 -16.78
CA ILE A 152 14.10 -3.59 -15.96
C ILE A 152 12.95 -3.23 -16.88
N VAL A 153 11.95 -4.10 -16.96
CA VAL A 153 10.79 -3.93 -17.85
C VAL A 153 9.52 -4.07 -17.01
N ASP A 154 8.83 -2.97 -16.74
CA ASP A 154 7.52 -2.95 -16.09
C ASP A 154 6.42 -2.90 -17.15
N ALA A 155 5.98 -4.09 -17.59
CA ALA A 155 4.99 -4.23 -18.65
C ALA A 155 4.10 -5.45 -18.43
N SER A 156 2.84 -5.34 -18.82
CA SER A 156 1.96 -6.49 -19.02
C SER A 156 2.18 -7.05 -20.43
N PHE A 157 2.48 -8.34 -20.55
CA PHE A 157 2.71 -9.05 -21.81
C PHE A 157 1.45 -9.75 -22.35
N ASP A 158 0.35 -9.68 -21.62
CA ASP A 158 -0.96 -10.22 -22.01
C ASP A 158 -1.67 -9.44 -23.12
N GLY A 159 -1.02 -8.38 -23.64
CA GLY A 159 -1.56 -7.52 -24.67
C GLY A 159 -2.56 -6.49 -24.14
N ARG A 160 -2.71 -6.35 -22.82
CA ARG A 160 -3.57 -5.35 -22.16
C ARG A 160 -2.76 -4.38 -21.30
N ALA A 161 -3.29 -3.18 -21.12
CA ALA A 161 -2.71 -2.24 -20.17
C ALA A 161 -2.74 -2.84 -18.76
N ARG A 162 -1.75 -2.46 -17.94
CA ARG A 162 -1.75 -2.88 -16.53
C ARG A 162 -3.02 -2.41 -15.85
N SER A 163 -3.67 -3.34 -15.17
CA SER A 163 -4.96 -3.14 -14.54
C SER A 163 -4.89 -3.46 -13.05
N GLU A 164 -5.76 -2.82 -12.30
CA GLU A 164 -6.02 -3.14 -10.90
C GLU A 164 -7.03 -4.26 -10.73
N LEU A 165 -7.90 -4.35 -11.72
CA LEU A 165 -9.10 -5.15 -11.74
C LEU A 165 -8.76 -6.49 -12.35
N GLU A 166 -9.17 -7.56 -11.68
CA GLU A 166 -8.81 -8.92 -12.06
C GLU A 166 -9.78 -9.55 -13.07
N TYR A 167 -10.75 -8.80 -13.57
CA TYR A 167 -11.61 -9.28 -14.65
C TYR A 167 -10.80 -9.30 -15.95
N ASP A 168 -11.07 -10.28 -16.82
CA ASP A 168 -10.56 -10.32 -18.20
C ASP A 168 -9.08 -10.71 -18.42
N ARG A 169 -8.48 -11.48 -17.50
CA ARG A 169 -7.13 -12.04 -17.67
C ARG A 169 -7.01 -12.90 -18.93
N VAL A 170 -5.94 -12.69 -19.69
CA VAL A 170 -5.54 -13.55 -20.80
C VAL A 170 -4.32 -14.36 -20.37
N ASP A 171 -4.45 -15.70 -20.40
CA ASP A 171 -3.30 -16.59 -20.23
C ASP A 171 -2.47 -16.58 -21.53
N VAL A 172 -1.29 -15.98 -21.49
CA VAL A 172 -0.35 -15.95 -22.62
C VAL A 172 0.52 -17.19 -22.73
N GLY A 173 0.42 -18.12 -21.77
CA GLY A 173 1.32 -19.26 -21.67
C GLY A 173 2.79 -18.84 -21.49
N PRO A 174 3.72 -19.80 -21.58
CA PRO A 174 5.14 -19.50 -21.46
C PRO A 174 5.65 -18.71 -22.67
N TYR A 175 6.47 -17.69 -22.39
CA TYR A 175 7.13 -16.88 -23.41
C TYR A 175 8.62 -16.68 -23.10
N ASN A 176 9.40 -16.38 -24.13
CA ASN A 176 10.84 -16.19 -24.07
C ASN A 176 11.17 -14.75 -23.69
N ILE A 177 12.05 -14.61 -22.70
CA ILE A 177 12.60 -13.33 -22.24
C ILE A 177 14.05 -13.18 -22.70
N SER A 178 14.77 -14.29 -22.88
CA SER A 178 16.15 -14.34 -23.36
C SER A 178 16.44 -15.66 -24.06
N ASP A 179 17.16 -15.62 -25.19
CA ASP A 179 17.66 -16.80 -25.91
C ASP A 179 19.09 -17.20 -25.51
N ASP A 180 19.82 -16.29 -24.87
CA ASP A 180 21.27 -16.41 -24.64
C ASP A 180 21.60 -16.55 -23.14
N ALA A 181 22.61 -17.36 -22.84
CA ALA A 181 23.41 -17.25 -21.62
C ALA A 181 24.32 -16.01 -21.72
N ALA A 182 23.73 -14.82 -21.82
CA ALA A 182 24.46 -13.56 -21.90
C ALA A 182 25.07 -13.27 -20.51
N SER A 183 26.32 -13.71 -20.30
CA SER A 183 26.99 -13.72 -18.99
C SER A 183 26.96 -12.38 -18.24
N LYS A 184 26.81 -11.26 -18.95
CA LYS A 184 26.78 -9.90 -18.36
C LYS A 184 25.44 -9.17 -18.40
N VAL A 185 24.38 -9.77 -18.95
CA VAL A 185 23.06 -9.12 -19.04
C VAL A 185 22.12 -9.79 -18.06
N THR A 186 21.48 -9.02 -17.20
CA THR A 186 20.36 -9.47 -16.36
C THR A 186 19.10 -8.69 -16.73
N ILE A 187 17.95 -9.35 -16.64
CA ILE A 187 16.65 -8.77 -16.96
C ILE A 187 15.68 -9.07 -15.83
N TRP A 188 14.90 -8.08 -15.41
CA TRP A 188 13.80 -8.24 -14.45
C TRP A 188 12.49 -7.80 -15.09
N ILE A 189 11.46 -8.63 -14.93
CA ILE A 189 10.10 -8.35 -15.38
C ILE A 189 9.12 -8.62 -14.23
N PRO A 190 7.96 -7.93 -14.18
CA PRO A 190 7.01 -8.02 -13.07
C PRO A 190 6.55 -9.44 -12.82
N SER A 191 6.19 -10.18 -13.88
CA SER A 191 5.64 -11.52 -13.77
C SER A 191 5.85 -12.33 -15.05
N THR A 192 6.19 -13.61 -14.92
CA THR A 192 6.30 -14.59 -16.03
C THR A 192 4.95 -15.05 -16.57
N ASP A 193 3.84 -14.81 -15.85
CA ASP A 193 2.47 -15.01 -16.35
C ASP A 193 1.97 -13.84 -17.21
N GLY A 194 2.79 -12.79 -17.36
CA GLY A 194 2.54 -11.66 -18.25
C GLY A 194 1.79 -10.49 -17.60
N GLN A 195 1.56 -10.47 -16.29
CA GLN A 195 0.79 -9.41 -15.64
C GLN A 195 1.63 -8.39 -14.84
N ALA A 196 1.45 -7.11 -15.15
CA ALA A 196 1.88 -5.99 -14.33
C ALA A 196 0.68 -5.36 -13.60
N HIS A 197 0.92 -4.83 -12.39
CA HIS A 197 -0.10 -4.17 -11.58
C HIS A 197 0.29 -2.72 -11.32
N VAL A 198 -0.69 -1.83 -11.27
CA VAL A 198 -0.48 -0.46 -10.76
C VAL A 198 -0.61 -0.43 -9.24
N TYR A 199 -0.05 0.63 -8.64
CA TYR A 199 -0.19 0.94 -7.22
C TYR A 199 -0.46 2.45 -7.01
N PRO A 200 -1.71 2.90 -7.21
CA PRO A 200 -2.12 4.32 -7.19
C PRO A 200 -1.83 5.06 -5.89
N MET A 201 -1.72 4.34 -4.77
CA MET A 201 -1.31 4.94 -3.50
C MET A 201 0.07 5.64 -3.59
N THR A 202 0.89 5.25 -4.57
CA THR A 202 2.20 5.85 -4.85
C THR A 202 2.27 6.60 -6.18
N GLY A 203 1.25 6.48 -7.05
CA GLY A 203 1.30 7.04 -8.40
C GLY A 203 2.23 6.29 -9.35
N HIS A 204 2.46 4.99 -9.12
CA HIS A 204 3.44 4.17 -9.87
C HIS A 204 2.92 2.77 -10.18
N GLY A 205 3.62 2.05 -11.07
CA GLY A 205 3.55 0.59 -11.16
C GLY A 205 4.01 -0.07 -9.86
N LEU A 206 3.33 -1.13 -9.42
CA LEU A 206 3.73 -1.87 -8.21
C LEU A 206 5.15 -2.43 -8.33
N PHE A 207 5.47 -2.99 -9.49
CA PHE A 207 6.79 -3.56 -9.75
C PHE A 207 7.87 -2.46 -9.73
N THR A 208 7.64 -1.36 -10.44
CA THR A 208 8.53 -0.19 -10.38
C THR A 208 8.73 0.32 -8.96
N TYR A 209 7.65 0.46 -8.18
CA TYR A 209 7.73 0.90 -6.79
C TYR A 209 8.63 0.01 -5.93
N LEU A 210 8.44 -1.32 -6.03
CA LEU A 210 9.22 -2.28 -5.28
C LEU A 210 10.69 -2.36 -5.74
N VAL A 211 10.93 -2.31 -7.06
CA VAL A 211 12.28 -2.29 -7.62
C VAL A 211 13.01 -1.02 -7.17
N MET A 212 12.40 0.14 -7.33
CA MET A 212 12.99 1.42 -6.93
C MET A 212 13.27 1.46 -5.43
N GLY A 213 12.36 0.93 -4.62
CA GLY A 213 12.54 0.72 -3.19
C GLY A 213 13.74 -0.17 -2.84
N SER A 214 13.89 -1.30 -3.54
CA SER A 214 15.03 -2.20 -3.34
C SER A 214 16.36 -1.52 -3.68
N LEU A 215 16.42 -0.80 -4.80
CA LEU A 215 17.61 -0.14 -5.33
C LEU A 215 18.10 1.04 -4.48
N ARG A 216 17.23 1.58 -3.62
CA ARG A 216 17.52 2.72 -2.76
C ARG A 216 17.78 2.35 -1.29
N GLY A 217 17.72 1.06 -0.95
CA GLY A 217 18.16 0.55 0.35
C GLY A 217 17.18 -0.33 1.11
N TRP A 218 15.91 -0.41 0.68
CA TRP A 218 14.90 -1.16 1.44
C TRP A 218 15.14 -2.67 1.47
N ALA A 219 16.05 -3.15 0.61
CA ALA A 219 16.39 -4.56 0.45
C ALA A 219 17.59 -5.03 1.29
N ASP A 220 18.24 -4.20 2.10
CA ASP A 220 19.42 -4.61 2.90
C ASP A 220 19.05 -5.78 3.84
N GLY A 221 19.75 -6.92 3.69
CA GLY A 221 19.46 -8.18 4.40
C GLY A 221 18.18 -8.90 3.97
N ALA A 222 17.57 -8.49 2.85
CA ALA A 222 16.29 -9.03 2.40
C ALA A 222 16.38 -10.44 1.81
N ASP A 223 17.55 -11.02 1.56
CA ASP A 223 17.69 -12.44 1.21
C ASP A 223 17.95 -13.33 2.44
N GLY A 224 18.28 -12.74 3.60
CA GLY A 224 18.60 -13.44 4.85
C GLY A 224 20.05 -13.26 5.31
N THR A 225 20.87 -12.53 4.54
CA THR A 225 22.18 -12.07 4.99
C THR A 225 22.05 -11.00 6.11
N PRO A 226 23.08 -10.83 6.95
CA PRO A 226 23.16 -9.68 7.86
C PRO A 226 23.22 -8.38 7.08
N THR A 227 22.63 -7.32 7.64
CA THR A 227 22.67 -5.99 7.03
C THR A 227 24.09 -5.45 6.99
N ASP A 228 24.53 -5.01 5.81
CA ASP A 228 25.91 -4.55 5.58
C ASP A 228 25.99 -3.16 4.91
N LYS A 229 24.84 -2.52 4.71
CA LYS A 229 24.69 -1.24 4.02
C LYS A 229 25.06 -1.26 2.54
N ALA A 230 25.13 -2.44 1.93
CA ALA A 230 25.16 -2.62 0.49
C ALA A 230 23.86 -3.29 0.04
N ILE A 231 23.55 -3.16 -1.25
CA ILE A 231 22.42 -3.88 -1.86
C ILE A 231 22.99 -4.77 -2.95
N THR A 232 22.81 -6.06 -2.81
CA THR A 232 23.10 -7.05 -3.84
C THR A 232 21.89 -7.29 -4.73
N LEU A 233 22.11 -7.85 -5.91
CA LEU A 233 21.03 -8.27 -6.80
C LEU A 233 20.14 -9.34 -6.12
N SER A 234 20.76 -10.27 -5.37
CA SER A 234 20.07 -11.28 -4.55
C SER A 234 19.08 -10.65 -3.57
N GLU A 235 19.55 -9.69 -2.77
CA GLU A 235 18.73 -8.96 -1.80
C GLU A 235 17.57 -8.23 -2.48
N ALA A 236 17.85 -7.53 -3.58
CA ALA A 236 16.84 -6.76 -4.28
C ALA A 236 15.74 -7.65 -4.88
N GLN A 237 16.09 -8.77 -5.51
CA GLN A 237 15.11 -9.74 -6.01
C GLN A 237 14.32 -10.40 -4.88
N ALA A 238 15.00 -10.75 -3.78
CA ALA A 238 14.34 -11.31 -2.61
C ALA A 238 13.36 -10.31 -1.99
N TYR A 239 13.71 -9.03 -1.94
CA TYR A 239 12.83 -7.96 -1.50
C TYR A 239 11.59 -7.85 -2.38
N VAL A 240 11.75 -7.67 -3.69
CA VAL A 240 10.61 -7.54 -4.63
C VAL A 240 9.67 -8.74 -4.49
N ARG A 241 10.19 -9.97 -4.55
CA ARG A 241 9.39 -11.19 -4.41
C ARG A 241 8.66 -11.29 -3.07
N ARG A 242 9.30 -10.87 -1.97
CA ARG A 242 8.68 -10.90 -0.64
C ARG A 242 7.60 -9.84 -0.50
N GLN A 243 7.85 -8.65 -1.04
CA GLN A 243 6.90 -7.54 -0.94
C GLN A 243 5.68 -7.75 -1.83
N THR A 244 5.80 -8.29 -3.05
CA THR A 244 4.62 -8.62 -3.87
C THR A 244 3.65 -9.56 -3.13
N ILE A 245 4.19 -10.53 -2.38
CA ILE A 245 3.41 -11.38 -1.46
C ILE A 245 2.79 -10.57 -0.31
N ALA A 246 3.58 -9.71 0.35
CA ALA A 246 3.10 -8.90 1.48
C ALA A 246 2.03 -7.87 1.08
N PHE A 247 2.11 -7.33 -0.13
CA PHE A 247 1.08 -6.48 -0.75
C PHE A 247 -0.16 -7.28 -1.16
N GLY A 248 -0.11 -8.62 -1.13
CA GLY A 248 -1.20 -9.49 -1.56
C GLY A 248 -1.41 -9.45 -3.08
N ARG A 249 -0.35 -9.12 -3.82
CA ARG A 249 -0.29 -8.93 -5.27
C ARG A 249 0.81 -9.82 -5.83
N VAL A 250 0.71 -11.13 -5.60
CA VAL A 250 1.75 -12.07 -6.01
C VAL A 250 1.96 -11.98 -7.51
N GLN A 251 3.18 -11.65 -7.90
CA GLN A 251 3.66 -11.69 -9.26
C GLN A 251 4.78 -12.72 -9.30
N ASP A 252 4.77 -13.60 -10.29
CA ASP A 252 5.86 -14.56 -10.49
C ASP A 252 7.03 -13.84 -11.18
N THR A 253 7.62 -12.88 -10.46
CA THR A 253 8.70 -12.03 -10.96
C THR A 253 9.83 -12.87 -11.48
N TYR A 254 10.23 -12.65 -12.74
CA TYR A 254 11.39 -13.35 -13.29
C TYR A 254 12.62 -12.95 -12.50
N ALA A 255 13.22 -13.94 -11.86
CA ALA A 255 14.40 -13.79 -11.04
C ALA A 255 15.62 -14.35 -11.79
N GLU A 256 16.66 -13.53 -11.95
CA GLU A 256 18.00 -13.94 -12.35
C GLU A 256 18.48 -15.13 -11.50
N PRO A 257 18.80 -16.29 -12.11
CA PRO A 257 19.20 -17.47 -11.35
C PRO A 257 20.73 -17.65 -11.17
N ARG A 258 21.57 -16.87 -11.87
CA ARG A 258 23.03 -17.09 -11.87
C ARG A 258 23.72 -16.53 -10.64
N GLU A 259 24.42 -17.39 -9.89
CA GLU A 259 25.09 -17.04 -8.63
C GLU A 259 26.14 -15.91 -8.78
N ASP A 260 26.90 -15.89 -9.88
CA ASP A 260 27.90 -14.86 -10.14
C ASP A 260 27.29 -13.47 -10.40
N VAL A 261 26.05 -13.44 -10.89
CA VAL A 261 25.28 -12.22 -11.14
C VAL A 261 24.54 -11.78 -9.88
N LEU A 262 24.03 -12.74 -9.09
CA LEU A 262 23.36 -12.48 -7.82
C LEU A 262 24.25 -11.75 -6.79
N ALA A 263 25.56 -12.03 -6.83
CA ALA A 263 26.56 -11.38 -5.99
C ALA A 263 26.90 -9.93 -6.42
N TRP A 264 26.32 -9.41 -7.50
CA TRP A 264 26.59 -8.04 -7.92
C TRP A 264 26.05 -7.04 -6.90
N THR A 265 26.97 -6.31 -6.28
CA THR A 265 26.61 -5.10 -5.54
C THR A 265 26.10 -4.04 -6.52
N LEU A 266 24.87 -3.59 -6.28
CA LEU A 266 24.23 -2.51 -7.00
C LEU A 266 24.77 -1.18 -6.44
N PRO A 267 25.10 -0.20 -7.29
CA PRO A 267 25.66 1.06 -6.82
C PRO A 267 24.63 1.80 -5.96
N THR A 268 25.00 2.17 -4.74
CA THR A 268 24.19 2.97 -3.84
C THR A 268 25.03 4.09 -3.23
N ALA A 269 24.46 5.29 -3.15
CA ALA A 269 25.14 6.46 -2.58
C ALA A 269 24.90 6.62 -1.09
N SER A 270 23.66 6.37 -0.67
CA SER A 270 23.22 6.23 0.71
C SER A 270 21.94 5.40 0.70
N LEU A 271 21.78 4.54 1.71
CA LEU A 271 20.59 3.70 1.85
C LEU A 271 19.52 4.45 2.65
N GLU A 272 18.29 4.39 2.15
CA GLU A 272 17.09 4.71 2.91
C GLU A 272 16.63 3.50 3.71
N ASP A 273 16.17 3.74 4.95
CA ASP A 273 15.46 2.73 5.71
C ASP A 273 14.16 2.36 5.00
N GLY A 274 13.95 1.06 4.82
CA GLY A 274 12.73 0.54 4.21
C GLY A 274 11.50 0.63 5.12
N PRO A 275 10.31 0.49 4.53
CA PRO A 275 9.06 0.45 5.29
C PRO A 275 9.05 -0.75 6.24
N LYS A 276 8.49 -0.55 7.44
CA LYS A 276 8.38 -1.63 8.43
C LYS A 276 7.36 -2.67 7.94
N PRO A 277 7.56 -3.96 8.26
CA PRO A 277 6.63 -5.01 7.84
C PRO A 277 5.16 -4.75 8.19
N GLY A 278 4.89 -4.13 9.35
CA GLY A 278 3.53 -3.76 9.75
C GLY A 278 2.88 -2.67 8.89
N GLU A 279 3.66 -1.74 8.36
CA GLU A 279 3.18 -0.66 7.48
C GLU A 279 2.77 -1.23 6.12
N VAL A 280 3.60 -2.11 5.55
CA VAL A 280 3.29 -2.80 4.28
C VAL A 280 2.00 -3.62 4.38
N VAL A 281 1.78 -4.31 5.50
CA VAL A 281 0.51 -5.03 5.73
C VAL A 281 -0.66 -4.06 5.76
N GLY A 282 -0.53 -2.91 6.42
CA GLY A 282 -1.56 -1.87 6.41
C GLY A 282 -1.90 -1.38 5.01
N TRP A 283 -0.89 -1.10 4.19
CA TRP A 283 -1.06 -0.68 2.80
C TRP A 283 -1.71 -1.75 1.91
N SER A 284 -1.32 -3.02 2.08
CA SER A 284 -1.95 -4.14 1.37
C SER A 284 -3.45 -4.19 1.58
N LEU A 285 -3.89 -3.90 2.81
CA LEU A 285 -5.29 -3.97 3.19
C LEU A 285 -6.09 -2.80 2.67
N LEU A 286 -5.50 -1.60 2.71
CA LEU A 286 -6.08 -0.41 2.07
C LEU A 286 -6.22 -0.61 0.55
N ASP A 287 -5.19 -1.14 -0.11
CA ASP A 287 -5.23 -1.42 -1.55
C ASP A 287 -6.27 -2.50 -1.90
N ARG A 288 -6.39 -3.55 -1.08
CA ARG A 288 -7.42 -4.59 -1.26
C ARG A 288 -8.83 -4.01 -1.16
N GLU A 289 -9.10 -3.21 -0.13
CA GLU A 289 -10.42 -2.58 0.06
C GLU A 289 -10.76 -1.65 -1.10
N ARG A 290 -9.79 -0.82 -1.52
CA ARG A 290 -9.96 0.08 -2.66
C ARG A 290 -10.29 -0.68 -3.94
N ARG A 291 -9.59 -1.78 -4.24
CA ARG A 291 -9.93 -2.64 -5.39
C ARG A 291 -11.34 -3.18 -5.39
N ILE A 292 -11.86 -3.59 -4.22
CA ILE A 292 -13.23 -4.08 -4.10
C ILE A 292 -14.20 -2.97 -4.51
N GLN A 293 -13.98 -1.76 -3.99
CA GLN A 293 -14.78 -0.57 -4.29
C GLN A 293 -14.68 -0.18 -5.78
N ASP A 294 -13.46 -0.16 -6.33
CA ASP A 294 -13.23 0.18 -7.74
C ASP A 294 -13.86 -0.87 -8.68
N THR A 295 -13.80 -2.15 -8.34
CA THR A 295 -14.46 -3.23 -9.11
C THR A 295 -15.99 -3.08 -9.06
N GLN A 296 -16.54 -2.76 -7.88
CA GLN A 296 -17.97 -2.52 -7.72
C GLN A 296 -18.42 -1.33 -8.57
N ALA A 297 -17.73 -0.19 -8.47
CA ALA A 297 -18.05 1.00 -9.26
C ALA A 297 -17.94 0.75 -10.77
N TYR A 298 -16.96 -0.05 -11.20
CA TYR A 298 -16.82 -0.48 -12.58
C TYR A 298 -18.03 -1.33 -13.03
N TYR A 299 -18.43 -2.34 -12.26
CA TYR A 299 -19.60 -3.17 -12.59
C TYR A 299 -20.89 -2.36 -12.65
N GLU A 300 -21.12 -1.45 -11.70
CA GLU A 300 -22.29 -0.57 -11.70
C GLU A 300 -22.33 0.31 -12.97
N THR A 301 -21.20 0.92 -13.32
CA THR A 301 -21.08 1.78 -14.50
C THR A 301 -21.27 0.99 -15.79
N ALA A 302 -20.64 -0.18 -15.90
CA ALA A 302 -20.70 -1.03 -17.09
C ALA A 302 -22.10 -1.65 -17.28
N ALA A 303 -22.75 -2.10 -16.21
CA ALA A 303 -24.13 -2.59 -16.26
C ALA A 303 -25.11 -1.49 -16.68
N GLN A 304 -24.93 -0.27 -16.16
CA GLN A 304 -25.74 0.89 -16.56
C GLN A 304 -25.54 1.23 -18.04
N ALA A 305 -24.30 1.26 -18.53
CA ALA A 305 -24.00 1.50 -19.94
C ALA A 305 -24.59 0.40 -20.85
N ALA A 306 -24.50 -0.86 -20.44
CA ALA A 306 -25.10 -1.98 -21.16
C ALA A 306 -26.62 -1.88 -21.22
N LEU A 307 -27.27 -1.48 -20.12
CA LEU A 307 -28.71 -1.23 -20.07
C LEU A 307 -29.11 -0.08 -21.00
N ASP A 308 -28.39 1.05 -20.96
CA ASP A 308 -28.67 2.20 -21.82
C ASP A 308 -28.52 1.84 -23.30
N ALA A 309 -27.50 1.06 -23.67
CA ALA A 309 -27.30 0.55 -25.02
C ALA A 309 -28.42 -0.42 -25.45
N ALA A 310 -28.85 -1.32 -24.58
CA ALA A 310 -29.97 -2.23 -24.82
C ALA A 310 -31.29 -1.46 -25.03
N VAL A 311 -31.56 -0.45 -24.19
CA VAL A 311 -32.74 0.42 -24.31
C VAL A 311 -32.70 1.24 -25.60
N ALA A 312 -31.53 1.75 -25.99
CA ALA A 312 -31.36 2.48 -27.25
C ALA A 312 -31.67 1.59 -28.47
N LYS A 313 -31.11 0.37 -28.50
CA LYS A 313 -31.41 -0.63 -29.55
C LYS A 313 -32.91 -0.95 -29.62
N ALA A 314 -33.53 -1.24 -28.48
CA ALA A 314 -34.96 -1.52 -28.39
C ALA A 314 -35.81 -0.35 -28.94
N ARG A 315 -35.47 0.90 -28.59
CA ARG A 315 -36.17 2.11 -29.07
C ARG A 315 -35.99 2.36 -30.58
N SER A 316 -34.87 1.94 -31.14
CA SER A 316 -34.60 2.03 -32.59
C SER A 316 -35.28 0.93 -33.42
N GLY A 317 -35.90 -0.07 -32.77
CA GLY A 317 -36.48 -1.23 -33.44
C GLY A 317 -35.47 -2.33 -33.79
N GLU A 318 -34.22 -2.20 -33.33
CA GLU A 318 -33.17 -3.19 -33.50
C GLU A 318 -33.27 -4.28 -32.43
N GLY A 319 -34.15 -5.26 -32.64
CA GLY A 319 -34.30 -6.44 -31.78
C GLY A 319 -35.50 -6.40 -30.83
N ASP A 320 -35.70 -7.49 -30.09
CA ASP A 320 -36.79 -7.62 -29.11
C ASP A 320 -36.40 -6.95 -27.79
N GLY A 321 -37.11 -5.90 -27.40
CA GLY A 321 -36.79 -5.08 -26.23
C GLY A 321 -36.67 -5.87 -24.91
N PRO A 322 -37.67 -6.69 -24.56
CA PRO A 322 -37.58 -7.58 -23.39
C PRO A 322 -36.38 -8.53 -23.44
N ALA A 323 -36.08 -9.16 -24.58
CA ALA A 323 -34.92 -10.03 -24.71
C ALA A 323 -33.58 -9.28 -24.55
N LEU A 324 -33.48 -8.05 -25.07
CA LEU A 324 -32.28 -7.21 -24.90
C LEU A 324 -32.04 -6.82 -23.44
N VAL A 325 -33.09 -6.47 -22.70
CA VAL A 325 -32.98 -6.15 -21.27
C VAL A 325 -32.69 -7.41 -20.44
N GLN A 326 -33.33 -8.53 -20.77
CA GLN A 326 -33.06 -9.80 -20.09
C GLN A 326 -31.61 -10.24 -20.28
N ALA A 327 -31.02 -10.04 -21.46
CA ALA A 327 -29.61 -10.35 -21.68
C ALA A 327 -28.67 -9.51 -20.79
N VAL A 328 -29.02 -8.24 -20.52
CA VAL A 328 -28.27 -7.41 -19.56
C VAL A 328 -28.40 -7.95 -18.14
N ILE A 329 -29.61 -8.35 -17.72
CA ILE A 329 -29.81 -8.98 -16.40
C ILE A 329 -29.00 -10.27 -16.28
N ASP A 330 -29.13 -11.17 -17.26
CA ASP A 330 -28.45 -12.47 -17.27
C ASP A 330 -26.92 -12.31 -17.25
N GLU A 331 -26.40 -11.25 -17.88
CA GLU A 331 -24.98 -10.96 -17.87
C GLU A 331 -24.52 -10.39 -16.52
N TRP A 332 -25.21 -9.39 -15.96
CA TRP A 332 -24.71 -8.60 -14.83
C TRP A 332 -25.21 -9.04 -13.45
N GLU A 333 -26.35 -9.71 -13.37
CA GLU A 333 -26.93 -10.16 -12.10
C GLU A 333 -26.04 -11.22 -11.44
N GLY A 334 -25.64 -10.97 -10.19
CA GLY A 334 -24.83 -11.91 -9.41
C GLY A 334 -23.36 -12.03 -9.84
N LYS A 335 -22.83 -11.13 -10.69
CA LYS A 335 -21.39 -11.14 -11.02
C LYS A 335 -20.55 -11.00 -9.75
N PRO A 336 -19.65 -11.96 -9.43
CA PRO A 336 -18.82 -11.89 -8.25
C PRO A 336 -17.69 -10.86 -8.41
N ILE A 337 -17.39 -10.14 -7.34
CA ILE A 337 -16.14 -9.37 -7.23
C ILE A 337 -15.04 -10.35 -6.83
N VAL A 338 -14.09 -10.56 -7.73
CA VAL A 338 -12.93 -11.44 -7.50
C VAL A 338 -11.73 -10.58 -7.19
N VAL A 339 -11.15 -10.77 -6.00
CA VAL A 339 -9.89 -10.16 -5.61
C VAL A 339 -8.96 -11.26 -5.13
N SER A 340 -7.93 -11.55 -5.93
CA SER A 340 -6.79 -12.33 -5.51
C SER A 340 -5.99 -11.52 -4.50
N TRP A 341 -5.92 -12.07 -3.30
CA TRP A 341 -5.20 -11.47 -2.19
C TRP A 341 -4.52 -12.57 -1.39
N THR A 342 -3.19 -12.52 -1.37
CA THR A 342 -2.41 -13.39 -0.48
C THR A 342 -2.34 -12.74 0.89
N ALA A 343 -3.03 -13.35 1.86
CA ALA A 343 -3.07 -12.83 3.22
C ALA A 343 -1.66 -12.81 3.84
N PRO A 344 -1.16 -11.65 4.30
CA PRO A 344 0.10 -11.59 5.02
C PRO A 344 0.04 -12.46 6.28
N ASN A 345 1.07 -13.27 6.54
CA ASN A 345 1.17 -14.08 7.75
C ASN A 345 2.24 -13.49 8.69
N PRO A 346 1.85 -12.77 9.76
CA PRO A 346 2.79 -12.11 10.66
C PRO A 346 3.75 -13.09 11.37
N ALA A 347 3.35 -14.35 11.56
CA ALA A 347 4.22 -15.38 12.14
C ALA A 347 5.44 -15.64 11.25
N LEU A 348 5.29 -15.55 9.93
CA LEU A 348 6.43 -15.66 9.00
C LEU A 348 7.38 -14.47 9.11
N GLY A 349 6.86 -13.27 9.38
CA GLY A 349 7.67 -12.09 9.69
C GLY A 349 8.51 -12.29 10.95
N LYS A 350 7.88 -12.77 12.04
CA LYS A 350 8.59 -13.09 13.30
C LYS A 350 9.63 -14.19 13.11
N ALA A 351 9.29 -15.27 12.39
CA ALA A 351 10.22 -16.35 12.10
C ALA A 351 11.47 -15.87 11.34
N ARG A 352 11.30 -14.92 10.42
CA ARG A 352 12.43 -14.31 9.68
C ARG A 352 13.33 -13.47 10.59
N VAL A 353 12.75 -12.68 11.49
CA VAL A 353 13.53 -11.92 12.48
C VAL A 353 14.34 -12.88 13.37
N LEU A 354 13.77 -14.02 13.75
CA LEU A 354 14.48 -15.05 14.53
C LEU A 354 15.61 -15.72 13.72
N LEU A 355 15.44 -15.93 12.41
CA LEU A 355 16.53 -16.42 11.55
C LEU A 355 17.71 -15.45 11.48
N LEU A 356 17.45 -14.14 11.48
CA LEU A 356 18.48 -13.09 11.49
C LEU A 356 19.14 -12.90 12.87
N ASN A 357 18.55 -13.47 13.93
CA ASN A 357 19.01 -13.36 15.31
C ASN A 357 19.03 -14.76 15.96
N PRO A 358 19.86 -15.71 15.46
CA PRO A 358 19.83 -17.10 15.91
C PRO A 358 20.13 -17.27 17.41
N GLU A 359 20.81 -16.32 18.03
CA GLU A 359 21.02 -16.25 19.48
C GLU A 359 19.71 -16.13 20.28
N LYS A 360 18.64 -15.58 19.69
CA LYS A 360 17.30 -15.54 20.30
C LYS A 360 16.55 -16.87 20.22
N LEU A 361 17.10 -17.84 19.50
CA LEU A 361 16.61 -19.22 19.44
C LEU A 361 17.41 -20.15 20.36
N ALA A 362 18.35 -19.62 21.16
CA ALA A 362 19.06 -20.40 22.15
C ALA A 362 18.07 -20.96 23.20
N PRO A 363 18.22 -22.23 23.62
CA PRO A 363 17.40 -22.77 24.70
C PRO A 363 17.63 -21.96 25.98
N ASP A 364 16.54 -21.70 26.72
CA ASP A 364 16.63 -21.04 28.02
C ASP A 364 17.66 -21.77 28.90
N ALA A 365 18.51 -21.00 29.58
CA ALA A 365 19.46 -21.56 30.53
C ALA A 365 18.67 -22.39 31.54
N ALA A 366 19.05 -23.66 31.68
CA ALA A 366 18.43 -24.54 32.67
C ALA A 366 18.44 -23.85 34.04
N PRO A 367 17.31 -23.83 34.77
CA PRO A 367 17.26 -23.20 36.07
C PRO A 367 18.37 -23.81 36.95
N GLU A 368 19.20 -22.95 37.54
CA GLU A 368 20.29 -23.40 38.43
C GLU A 368 19.70 -24.25 39.56
N PRO A 369 20.36 -25.38 39.92
CA PRO A 369 19.88 -26.23 40.99
C PRO A 369 19.95 -25.46 42.31
N THR A 370 18.79 -25.21 42.91
CA THR A 370 18.69 -24.69 44.26
C THR A 370 19.27 -25.72 45.23
N GLU A 371 20.43 -25.40 45.82
CA GLU A 371 21.03 -26.17 46.90
C GLU A 371 20.14 -26.15 48.16
N GLY A 372 19.93 -27.34 48.74
CA GLY A 372 19.90 -27.51 50.20
C GLY A 372 18.55 -27.44 50.91
N GLY A 373 17.92 -28.61 51.08
CA GLY A 373 16.91 -28.84 52.11
C GLY A 373 16.62 -30.33 52.26
N GLU A 374 17.16 -30.96 53.31
CA GLU A 374 17.05 -32.39 53.62
C GLU A 374 15.59 -32.90 53.75
N PRO A 375 15.35 -34.20 53.48
CA PRO A 375 14.00 -34.75 53.40
C PRO A 375 13.49 -35.27 54.75
N ALA A 376 12.19 -35.11 54.99
CA ALA A 376 11.47 -35.84 56.03
C ALA A 376 10.56 -36.92 55.42
N VAL A 377 10.69 -38.10 55.98
CA VAL A 377 10.13 -39.43 55.68
C VAL A 377 8.59 -39.51 55.78
N SER A 378 7.94 -40.26 54.87
CA SER A 378 6.85 -41.23 55.09
C SER A 378 6.32 -41.70 53.71
N ASP A 379 6.69 -42.85 53.16
CA ASP A 379 6.29 -44.24 53.48
C ASP A 379 4.85 -44.65 53.09
N THR A 380 4.83 -45.62 52.16
CA THR A 380 3.82 -46.65 51.79
C THR A 380 2.49 -46.35 51.07
N GLY A 381 2.27 -47.12 49.98
CA GLY A 381 0.97 -47.51 49.38
C GLY A 381 0.91 -47.31 47.85
N ASP A 382 1.33 -48.27 46.99
CA ASP A 382 0.52 -49.39 46.43
C ASP A 382 -0.64 -48.87 45.55
N THR A 383 -0.87 -49.17 44.25
CA THR A 383 -0.68 -50.31 43.33
C THR A 383 -0.71 -49.78 41.86
N GLY A 384 -0.49 -50.65 40.86
CA GLY A 384 -0.39 -50.40 39.40
C GLY A 384 -1.56 -49.64 38.75
N ASP A 385 -1.53 -49.24 37.48
CA ASP A 385 -1.24 -50.04 36.27
C ASP A 385 -1.18 -49.09 35.05
N THR A 386 -0.56 -49.59 33.97
CA THR A 386 -0.55 -49.19 32.53
C THR A 386 -1.19 -47.85 32.12
N GLY A 387 -0.52 -46.96 31.40
CA GLY A 387 0.11 -47.18 30.10
C GLY A 387 -0.63 -46.36 29.03
N ASP A 388 0.16 -45.67 28.20
CA ASP A 388 -0.20 -45.08 26.91
C ASP A 388 -0.65 -43.60 26.85
N THR A 389 -0.44 -43.09 25.64
CA THR A 389 0.11 -41.81 25.22
C THR A 389 -0.91 -40.68 25.07
N GLY A 390 -0.55 -39.50 25.57
CA GLY A 390 -1.23 -38.26 25.26
C GLY A 390 -0.24 -37.10 25.24
N LYS A 391 0.00 -36.52 24.07
CA LYS A 391 0.64 -35.19 23.92
C LYS A 391 -0.02 -34.20 24.89
N PRO A 392 0.73 -33.31 25.55
CA PRO A 392 0.11 -32.23 26.31
C PRO A 392 -0.60 -31.28 25.33
N GLU A 393 -1.92 -31.33 25.38
CA GLU A 393 -2.82 -30.32 24.84
C GLU A 393 -2.58 -29.02 25.63
N VAL A 394 -2.28 -27.93 24.94
CA VAL A 394 -2.09 -26.61 25.56
C VAL A 394 -3.45 -26.16 26.10
N GLN A 395 -3.64 -26.24 27.42
CA GLN A 395 -4.81 -25.65 28.07
C GLN A 395 -4.71 -24.13 28.01
N LEU A 396 -5.50 -23.51 27.13
CA LEU A 396 -5.80 -22.08 27.14
C LEU A 396 -7.13 -21.86 27.84
N SER A 397 -7.11 -21.70 29.16
CA SER A 397 -8.19 -21.03 29.90
C SER A 397 -7.75 -20.69 31.33
N ASP A 398 -7.22 -19.51 31.52
CA ASP A 398 -7.40 -18.80 32.79
C ASP A 398 -8.13 -17.49 32.47
N ASP A 399 -9.41 -17.43 32.83
CA ASP A 399 -10.32 -16.28 32.69
C ASP A 399 -10.03 -15.19 33.74
N THR A 400 -8.77 -15.05 34.17
CA THR A 400 -8.38 -14.01 35.11
C THR A 400 -8.04 -12.73 34.35
N CYS A 401 -8.67 -11.60 34.69
CA CYS A 401 -8.38 -10.30 34.09
C CYS A 401 -7.44 -9.44 34.96
N LYS A 402 -6.50 -10.08 35.68
CA LYS A 402 -5.62 -9.40 36.66
C LYS A 402 -4.31 -8.87 36.04
N ASP A 403 -3.80 -9.54 35.01
CA ASP A 403 -2.53 -9.19 34.37
C ASP A 403 -2.77 -8.43 33.05
N PHE A 404 -2.56 -7.12 33.06
CA PHE A 404 -2.71 -6.29 31.86
C PHE A 404 -1.72 -6.67 30.76
N VAL A 405 -0.47 -6.96 31.12
CA VAL A 405 0.62 -7.19 30.17
C VAL A 405 0.45 -8.56 29.51
N GLY A 406 0.08 -9.57 30.29
CA GLY A 406 -0.23 -10.91 29.77
C GLY A 406 -1.45 -10.97 28.85
N MET A 407 -2.36 -9.99 28.95
CA MET A 407 -3.57 -9.93 28.11
C MET A 407 -3.35 -9.21 26.76
N GLU A 408 -2.31 -8.38 26.61
CA GLU A 408 -2.03 -7.66 25.36
C GLU A 408 -1.93 -8.57 24.13
N PRO A 409 -1.21 -9.72 24.18
CA PRO A 409 -1.13 -10.62 23.03
C PRO A 409 -2.49 -11.19 22.63
N ASP A 410 -3.32 -11.55 23.61
CA ASP A 410 -4.64 -12.11 23.35
C ASP A 410 -5.60 -11.06 22.79
N ALA A 411 -5.54 -9.82 23.30
CA ALA A 411 -6.29 -8.70 22.77
C ALA A 411 -5.92 -8.43 21.31
N LEU A 412 -4.63 -8.31 21.00
CA LEU A 412 -4.13 -8.06 19.64
C LEU A 412 -4.40 -9.20 18.65
N MET A 413 -4.82 -10.38 19.14
CA MET A 413 -5.21 -11.53 18.31
C MET A 413 -6.72 -11.78 18.29
N GLY A 414 -7.51 -10.98 19.01
CA GLY A 414 -8.96 -11.14 19.10
C GLY A 414 -9.39 -12.40 19.85
N ARG A 415 -8.61 -12.80 20.86
CA ARG A 415 -8.76 -14.07 21.59
C ARG A 415 -9.42 -13.93 22.95
N PHE A 416 -9.96 -12.77 23.32
CA PHE A 416 -10.69 -12.68 24.58
C PHE A 416 -11.94 -13.57 24.54
N SER A 417 -12.05 -14.46 25.53
CA SER A 417 -13.26 -15.22 25.80
C SER A 417 -14.38 -14.28 26.25
N PRO A 418 -15.66 -14.67 26.13
CA PRO A 418 -16.78 -13.92 26.71
C PRO A 418 -16.58 -13.66 28.22
N GLY A 419 -16.08 -14.65 28.97
CA GLY A 419 -15.79 -14.51 30.40
C GLY A 419 -14.70 -13.48 30.70
N ARG A 420 -13.66 -13.39 29.85
CA ARG A 420 -12.63 -12.35 29.97
C ARG A 420 -13.17 -10.95 29.67
N ILE A 421 -14.02 -10.81 28.65
CA ILE A 421 -14.69 -9.53 28.34
C ILE A 421 -15.54 -9.10 29.53
N GLU A 422 -16.35 -10.01 30.08
CA GLU A 422 -17.20 -9.74 31.25
C GLU A 422 -16.38 -9.33 32.48
N CYS A 423 -15.25 -10.00 32.72
CA CYS A 423 -14.31 -9.64 33.79
C CYS A 423 -13.76 -8.22 33.61
N ILE A 424 -13.35 -7.85 32.39
CA ILE A 424 -12.84 -6.51 32.09
C ILE A 424 -13.94 -5.45 32.23
N GLU A 425 -15.15 -5.71 31.71
CA GLU A 425 -16.29 -4.81 31.83
C GLU A 425 -16.68 -4.57 33.29
N ALA A 426 -16.66 -5.61 34.13
CA ALA A 426 -16.90 -5.47 35.57
C ALA A 426 -15.86 -4.56 36.26
N ARG A 427 -14.59 -4.63 35.83
CA ARG A 427 -13.53 -3.74 36.33
C ARG A 427 -13.71 -2.30 35.84
N LEU A 428 -14.07 -2.10 34.57
CA LEU A 428 -14.35 -0.77 34.03
C LEU A 428 -15.52 -0.09 34.76
N ALA A 429 -16.56 -0.85 35.10
CA ALA A 429 -17.71 -0.36 35.87
C ALA A 429 -17.39 -0.09 37.35
N SER A 430 -16.32 -0.68 37.90
CA SER A 430 -15.96 -0.52 39.30
C SER A 430 -15.51 0.91 39.62
N THR A 431 -16.05 1.49 40.69
CA THR A 431 -15.62 2.79 41.22
C THR A 431 -14.28 2.72 41.96
N LYS A 432 -13.79 1.51 42.25
CA LYS A 432 -12.51 1.26 42.95
C LYS A 432 -11.33 1.10 41.98
N GLU A 433 -11.59 0.95 40.69
CA GLU A 433 -10.56 0.77 39.68
C GLU A 433 -9.89 2.11 39.35
N ALA A 434 -8.56 2.12 39.33
CA ALA A 434 -7.79 3.33 39.04
C ALA A 434 -8.03 3.79 37.60
N GLN A 435 -8.07 5.10 37.36
CA GLN A 435 -8.29 5.64 36.00
C GLN A 435 -7.23 5.19 34.99
N THR A 436 -5.98 5.03 35.41
CA THR A 436 -4.89 4.49 34.59
C THR A 436 -5.13 3.03 34.19
N ASP A 437 -5.80 2.26 35.04
CA ASP A 437 -6.11 0.86 34.78
C ASP A 437 -7.36 0.75 33.91
N LYS A 438 -8.35 1.62 34.11
CA LYS A 438 -9.49 1.76 33.19
C LYS A 438 -9.07 2.12 31.77
N ASP A 439 -8.11 3.04 31.62
CA ASP A 439 -7.53 3.38 30.32
C ASP A 439 -6.95 2.14 29.62
N LYS A 440 -6.08 1.39 30.30
CA LYS A 440 -5.48 0.16 29.77
C LYS A 440 -6.51 -0.90 29.42
N LEU A 441 -7.45 -1.18 30.33
CA LEU A 441 -8.50 -2.17 30.12
C LEU A 441 -9.41 -1.83 28.94
N SER A 442 -9.77 -0.56 28.82
CA SER A 442 -10.59 -0.10 27.69
C SER A 442 -9.82 -0.20 26.37
N ARG A 443 -8.51 0.06 26.37
CA ARG A 443 -7.66 -0.13 25.19
C ARG A 443 -7.51 -1.59 24.81
N LEU A 444 -7.44 -2.51 25.77
CA LEU A 444 -7.44 -3.94 25.51
C LEU A 444 -8.76 -4.41 24.88
N LEU A 445 -9.91 -3.92 25.39
CA LEU A 445 -11.20 -4.21 24.76
C LEU A 445 -11.30 -3.62 23.36
N MET A 446 -10.83 -2.38 23.15
CA MET A 446 -10.75 -1.80 21.81
C MET A 446 -9.86 -2.64 20.91
N ALA A 447 -8.68 -3.08 21.35
CA ALA A 447 -7.77 -3.90 20.55
C ALA A 447 -8.33 -5.31 20.25
N ASP A 448 -9.03 -5.95 21.20
CA ASP A 448 -9.69 -7.24 21.01
C ASP A 448 -10.91 -7.14 20.11
N ALA A 449 -11.77 -6.16 20.40
CA ALA A 449 -12.91 -5.84 19.56
C ALA A 449 -12.42 -5.51 18.18
N ASP A 450 -11.33 -4.70 18.06
CA ASP A 450 -10.48 -4.37 16.90
C ASP A 450 -9.67 -5.55 16.37
N SER A 451 -9.71 -6.76 16.92
CA SER A 451 -9.04 -7.91 16.30
C SER A 451 -10.04 -8.94 15.77
N LYS A 452 -11.30 -8.83 16.23
CA LYS A 452 -12.41 -9.74 15.93
C LYS A 452 -13.21 -9.42 14.66
N GLY A 453 -13.12 -8.24 14.11
CA GLY A 453 -14.03 -7.77 13.04
C GLY A 453 -15.26 -7.05 13.59
N ASP A 454 -15.39 -6.94 14.91
CA ASP A 454 -16.54 -6.37 15.58
C ASP A 454 -16.47 -4.83 15.65
N LYS A 455 -16.83 -4.19 14.53
CA LYS A 455 -16.88 -2.72 14.42
C LYS A 455 -17.87 -2.09 15.40
N ALA A 456 -18.96 -2.78 15.73
CA ALA A 456 -19.98 -2.27 16.64
C ALA A 456 -19.46 -2.21 18.08
N ALA A 457 -18.81 -3.29 18.55
CA ALA A 457 -18.16 -3.31 19.86
C ALA A 457 -17.02 -2.30 19.92
N TRP A 458 -16.17 -2.23 18.89
CA TRP A 458 -15.09 -1.26 18.82
C TRP A 458 -15.59 0.19 18.94
N GLU A 459 -16.63 0.55 18.19
CA GLU A 459 -17.22 1.89 18.24
C GLU A 459 -17.77 2.20 19.64
N ALA A 460 -18.48 1.25 20.26
CA ALA A 460 -19.00 1.42 21.62
C ALA A 460 -17.88 1.61 22.65
N TYR A 461 -16.79 0.84 22.54
CA TYR A 461 -15.64 0.94 23.43
C TYR A 461 -14.84 2.23 23.22
N MET A 462 -14.64 2.64 21.97
CA MET A 462 -13.98 3.91 21.63
C MET A 462 -14.78 5.10 22.16
N LYS A 463 -16.11 5.10 21.94
CA LYS A 463 -17.00 6.14 22.46
C LYS A 463 -16.92 6.22 23.99
N ARG A 464 -17.10 5.11 24.70
CA ARG A 464 -17.01 5.06 26.17
C ARG A 464 -15.64 5.54 26.65
N HIS A 465 -14.56 5.10 26.00
CA HIS A 465 -13.20 5.51 26.37
C HIS A 465 -13.05 7.02 26.31
N LEU A 466 -13.43 7.62 25.18
CA LEU A 466 -13.27 9.04 24.94
C LEU A 466 -14.28 9.88 25.74
N GLU A 467 -15.47 9.38 26.04
CA GLU A 467 -16.47 10.13 26.82
C GLU A 467 -16.26 10.02 28.34
N GLU A 468 -15.83 8.86 28.83
CA GLU A 468 -15.88 8.53 30.27
C GLU A 468 -14.50 8.25 30.90
N ILE A 469 -13.47 7.92 30.12
CA ILE A 469 -12.17 7.45 30.63
C ILE A 469 -11.06 8.46 30.35
N SER A 470 -10.69 8.67 29.09
CA SER A 470 -9.58 9.53 28.72
C SER A 470 -9.72 10.08 27.30
N ARG A 471 -9.38 11.36 27.13
CA ARG A 471 -9.27 12.07 25.85
C ARG A 471 -7.85 12.56 25.58
N ALA A 472 -6.89 12.17 26.42
CA ALA A 472 -5.53 12.71 26.39
C ALA A 472 -4.73 12.19 25.20
N ASP A 473 -5.15 11.08 24.60
CA ASP A 473 -4.49 10.47 23.46
C ASP A 473 -5.06 11.03 22.15
N PRO A 474 -4.30 11.88 21.43
CA PRO A 474 -4.78 12.49 20.20
C PRO A 474 -4.94 11.48 19.07
N ASP A 475 -4.28 10.32 19.11
CA ASP A 475 -4.43 9.28 18.09
C ASP A 475 -5.80 8.60 18.21
N LEU A 476 -6.29 8.35 19.43
CA LEU A 476 -7.65 7.82 19.63
C LEU A 476 -8.73 8.81 19.17
N CYS A 477 -8.56 10.10 19.50
CA CYS A 477 -9.46 11.15 19.04
C CYS A 477 -9.45 11.27 17.51
N PHE A 478 -8.27 11.25 16.89
CA PHE A 478 -8.11 11.25 15.42
C PHE A 478 -8.81 10.04 14.79
N MET A 479 -8.58 8.85 15.33
CA MET A 479 -9.15 7.60 14.82
C MET A 479 -10.67 7.60 14.88
N TYR A 480 -11.24 8.10 15.97
CA TYR A 480 -12.68 8.18 16.13
C TYR A 480 -13.31 9.24 15.21
N ALA A 481 -12.66 10.39 15.04
CA ALA A 481 -13.09 11.40 14.06
C ALA A 481 -13.13 10.84 12.63
N LEU A 482 -12.10 10.09 12.23
CA LEU A 482 -12.03 9.44 10.91
C LEU A 482 -13.08 8.34 10.73
N HIS A 483 -13.38 7.57 11.79
CA HIS A 483 -14.45 6.57 11.75
C HIS A 483 -15.81 7.23 11.52
N LEU A 484 -16.11 8.29 12.28
CA LEU A 484 -17.36 9.02 12.20
C LEU A 484 -17.54 9.74 10.85
N SER A 485 -16.45 10.25 10.26
CA SER A 485 -16.52 10.96 8.96
C SER A 485 -16.95 10.07 7.79
N ARG A 486 -17.03 8.75 7.99
CA ARG A 486 -17.48 7.78 6.99
C ARG A 486 -18.94 7.36 7.17
N LYS A 487 -19.60 7.80 8.25
CA LYS A 487 -20.96 7.36 8.60
C LYS A 487 -22.06 8.24 8.02
N GLY A 488 -21.76 9.50 7.71
CA GLY A 488 -22.71 10.45 7.13
C GLY A 488 -22.66 11.82 7.80
N VAL A 489 -23.42 12.76 7.26
CA VAL A 489 -23.46 14.16 7.70
C VAL A 489 -24.02 14.31 9.12
N GLU A 490 -24.85 13.37 9.57
CA GLU A 490 -25.43 13.36 10.91
C GLU A 490 -24.39 13.22 12.03
N TYR A 491 -23.18 12.75 11.71
CA TYR A 491 -22.04 12.67 12.63
C TYR A 491 -21.05 13.83 12.47
N GLY A 492 -21.35 14.81 11.62
CA GLY A 492 -20.42 15.88 11.28
C GLY A 492 -19.97 16.72 12.48
N GLU A 493 -20.86 16.95 13.45
CA GLU A 493 -20.50 17.71 14.67
C GLU A 493 -19.52 16.93 15.54
N GLU A 494 -19.70 15.63 15.66
CA GLU A 494 -18.80 14.74 16.37
C GLU A 494 -17.45 14.62 15.65
N VAL A 495 -17.42 14.57 14.32
CA VAL A 495 -16.17 14.62 13.54
C VAL A 495 -15.39 15.89 13.86
N ILE A 496 -16.06 17.05 13.86
CA ILE A 496 -15.45 18.33 14.20
C ILE A 496 -14.93 18.30 15.65
N ARG A 497 -15.75 17.85 16.59
CA ARG A 497 -15.43 17.79 18.02
C ARG A 497 -14.21 16.91 18.30
N TRP A 498 -14.17 15.70 17.75
CA TRP A 498 -13.05 14.78 17.97
C TRP A 498 -11.79 15.20 17.23
N SER A 499 -11.95 15.87 16.08
CA SER A 499 -10.83 16.52 15.41
C SER A 499 -10.21 17.61 16.29
N ASP A 500 -11.04 18.43 16.94
CA ASP A 500 -10.58 19.47 17.86
C ASP A 500 -9.85 18.91 19.08
N TYR A 501 -10.37 17.87 19.73
CA TYR A 501 -9.66 17.22 20.85
C TYR A 501 -8.30 16.66 20.43
N ALA A 502 -8.19 16.11 19.22
CA ALA A 502 -6.92 15.64 18.68
C ALA A 502 -5.95 16.82 18.45
N LEU A 503 -6.45 17.93 17.90
CA LEU A 503 -5.68 19.16 17.64
C LEU A 503 -5.23 19.88 18.91
N GLU A 504 -6.03 19.86 19.99
CA GLU A 504 -5.66 20.39 21.30
C GLU A 504 -4.44 19.68 21.88
N ASN A 505 -4.30 18.39 21.60
CA ASN A 505 -3.22 17.52 22.07
C ASN A 505 -2.12 17.30 21.00
N LYS A 506 -2.06 18.15 19.97
CA LYS A 506 -1.11 18.03 18.84
C LYS A 506 0.36 18.05 19.24
N SER A 507 0.71 18.55 20.42
CA SER A 507 2.09 18.56 20.94
C SER A 507 2.65 17.16 21.21
N ASN A 508 1.78 16.14 21.30
CA ASN A 508 2.21 14.74 21.42
C ASN A 508 2.77 14.18 20.10
N TRP A 509 2.51 14.84 18.98
CA TRP A 509 3.14 14.49 17.70
C TRP A 509 4.37 15.36 17.44
N SER A 510 5.33 14.81 16.69
CA SER A 510 6.54 15.53 16.29
C SER A 510 6.92 15.21 14.84
N GLY A 511 7.83 16.02 14.27
CA GLY A 511 8.38 15.80 12.93
C GLY A 511 7.29 15.74 11.84
N ASP A 512 7.40 14.77 10.95
CA ASP A 512 6.47 14.63 9.83
C ASP A 512 5.11 14.06 10.25
N MET A 513 5.04 13.28 11.34
CA MET A 513 3.75 12.83 11.89
C MET A 513 2.90 14.03 12.34
N TYR A 514 3.53 15.01 13.01
CA TYR A 514 2.86 16.27 13.35
C TYR A 514 2.30 16.96 12.10
N LYS A 515 3.12 17.07 11.04
CA LYS A 515 2.70 17.74 9.81
C LYS A 515 1.51 17.06 9.15
N LYS A 516 1.60 15.75 8.97
CA LYS A 516 0.55 14.94 8.34
C LYS A 516 -0.73 14.96 9.17
N ARG A 517 -0.67 14.66 10.47
CA ARG A 517 -1.86 14.60 11.34
C ARG A 517 -2.57 15.95 11.42
N LEU A 518 -1.82 17.04 11.55
CA LEU A 518 -2.38 18.39 11.60
C LEU A 518 -3.11 18.74 10.29
N TYR A 519 -2.48 18.48 9.14
CA TYR A 519 -3.10 18.69 7.83
C TYR A 519 -4.39 17.86 7.66
N TYR A 520 -4.36 16.57 8.03
CA TYR A 520 -5.53 15.69 7.91
C TYR A 520 -6.67 16.08 8.84
N LEU A 521 -6.38 16.52 10.06
CA LEU A 521 -7.41 16.96 11.01
C LEU A 521 -8.06 18.26 10.56
N LEU A 522 -7.27 19.20 10.05
CA LEU A 522 -7.78 20.42 9.45
C LEU A 522 -8.67 20.10 8.25
N ARG A 523 -8.28 19.14 7.40
CA ARG A 523 -9.11 18.61 6.33
C ARG A 523 -10.42 18.02 6.84
N LEU A 524 -10.39 17.04 7.75
CA LEU A 524 -11.59 16.37 8.27
C LEU A 524 -12.59 17.35 8.87
N LYS A 525 -12.09 18.27 9.70
CA LYS A 525 -12.91 19.31 10.32
C LYS A 525 -13.55 20.24 9.29
N THR A 526 -12.80 20.59 8.26
CA THR A 526 -13.28 21.47 7.19
C THR A 526 -14.31 20.78 6.31
N GLU A 527 -14.05 19.54 5.90
CA GLU A 527 -14.97 18.74 5.07
C GLU A 527 -16.28 18.49 5.82
N ALA A 528 -16.23 18.08 7.10
CA ALA A 528 -17.42 17.89 7.93
C ALA A 528 -18.24 19.19 8.09
N ALA A 529 -17.59 20.33 8.31
CA ALA A 529 -18.27 21.62 8.39
C ALA A 529 -18.91 22.03 7.05
N ALA A 530 -18.28 21.69 5.93
CA ALA A 530 -18.84 21.96 4.60
C ALA A 530 -20.02 21.04 4.26
N GLU A 531 -19.99 19.78 4.70
CA GLU A 531 -21.14 18.87 4.56
C GLU A 531 -22.33 19.32 5.40
N LEU A 532 -22.10 19.67 6.68
CA LEU A 532 -23.13 20.25 7.54
C LEU A 532 -23.71 21.55 6.99
N TRP A 533 -22.87 22.37 6.33
CA TRP A 533 -23.34 23.56 5.64
C TRP A 533 -24.26 23.23 4.46
N ARG A 534 -23.88 22.28 3.59
CA ARG A 534 -24.72 21.86 2.45
C ARG A 534 -26.04 21.24 2.92
N ASP A 535 -26.01 20.44 3.98
CA ASP A 535 -27.22 19.85 4.58
C ASP A 535 -28.13 20.94 5.16
N ALA A 536 -27.57 21.91 5.88
CA ALA A 536 -28.32 23.07 6.37
C ALA A 536 -28.92 23.91 5.22
N GLU A 537 -28.21 24.09 4.11
CA GLU A 537 -28.75 24.75 2.92
C GLU A 537 -29.93 23.98 2.31
N GLN A 538 -29.84 22.66 2.22
CA GLN A 538 -30.94 21.82 1.75
C GLN A 538 -32.16 21.93 2.67
N ASN A 539 -31.96 21.92 3.98
CA ASN A 539 -33.02 22.10 4.97
C ASN A 539 -33.65 23.50 4.90
N LEU A 540 -32.85 24.55 4.66
CA LEU A 540 -33.35 25.91 4.44
C LEU A 540 -34.19 26.02 3.14
N ILE A 541 -33.78 25.35 2.07
CA ILE A 541 -34.53 25.30 0.81
C ILE A 541 -35.85 24.55 1.00
N ALA A 542 -35.83 23.43 1.73
CA ALA A 542 -37.01 22.63 2.02
C ALA A 542 -37.98 23.35 2.97
N GLU A 543 -37.45 23.99 4.01
CA GLU A 543 -38.20 24.72 5.03
C GLU A 543 -37.52 26.06 5.38
N PRO A 544 -37.95 27.17 4.75
CA PRO A 544 -37.38 28.50 4.96
C PRO A 544 -37.70 29.12 6.34
N THR A 545 -37.05 28.65 7.40
CA THR A 545 -37.20 29.16 8.77
C THR A 545 -36.00 29.99 9.21
N GLU A 546 -36.18 30.86 10.21
CA GLU A 546 -35.07 31.60 10.84
C GLU A 546 -34.03 30.66 11.48
N GLU A 547 -34.47 29.49 11.95
CA GLU A 547 -33.60 28.46 12.54
C GLU A 547 -32.69 27.81 11.49
N ASN A 548 -33.25 27.42 10.34
CA ASN A 548 -32.46 26.83 9.24
C ASN A 548 -31.51 27.85 8.61
N ASP A 549 -31.88 29.14 8.55
CA ASP A 549 -30.97 30.19 8.09
C ASP A 549 -29.82 30.37 9.09
N ALA A 550 -30.11 30.41 10.40
CA ALA A 550 -29.08 30.50 11.42
C ALA A 550 -28.10 29.32 11.38
N LEU A 551 -28.59 28.08 11.20
CA LEU A 551 -27.76 26.88 11.03
C LEU A 551 -26.90 26.95 9.76
N THR A 552 -27.47 27.41 8.65
CA THR A 552 -26.74 27.61 7.39
C THR A 552 -25.60 28.60 7.57
N GLN A 553 -25.85 29.77 8.18
CA GLN A 553 -24.82 30.78 8.43
C GLN A 553 -23.75 30.26 9.40
N LEU A 554 -24.14 29.51 10.42
CA LEU A 554 -23.22 28.90 11.40
C LEU A 554 -22.22 27.97 10.72
N TYR A 555 -22.70 26.98 9.95
CA TYR A 555 -21.83 26.00 9.33
C TYR A 555 -21.05 26.57 8.15
N ARG A 556 -21.63 27.50 7.38
CA ARG A 556 -20.87 28.27 6.38
C ARG A 556 -19.72 29.03 7.01
N GLY A 557 -19.95 29.68 8.15
CA GLY A 557 -18.92 30.38 8.92
C GLY A 557 -17.82 29.43 9.42
N LYS A 558 -18.19 28.28 9.97
CA LYS A 558 -17.24 27.23 10.39
C LYS A 558 -16.41 26.71 9.20
N ALA A 559 -17.05 26.30 8.12
CA ALA A 559 -16.38 25.80 6.91
C ALA A 559 -15.40 26.83 6.34
N LYS A 560 -15.80 28.10 6.29
CA LYS A 560 -14.92 29.21 5.88
C LYS A 560 -13.69 29.34 6.76
N ASN A 561 -13.87 29.35 8.08
CA ASN A 561 -12.77 29.54 9.01
C ASN A 561 -11.80 28.35 8.98
N TYR A 562 -12.33 27.12 8.95
CA TYR A 562 -11.49 25.92 8.91
C TYR A 562 -10.78 25.77 7.57
N ALA A 563 -11.42 26.12 6.44
CA ALA A 563 -10.77 26.11 5.14
C ALA A 563 -9.59 27.09 5.07
N ARG A 564 -9.72 28.26 5.70
CA ARG A 564 -8.61 29.23 5.83
C ARG A 564 -7.48 28.69 6.69
N GLU A 565 -7.80 28.15 7.86
CA GLU A 565 -6.80 27.55 8.75
C GLU A 565 -6.06 26.39 8.06
N TRP A 566 -6.79 25.54 7.34
CA TRP A 566 -6.23 24.45 6.54
C TRP A 566 -5.33 24.97 5.42
N LEU A 567 -5.78 26.00 4.68
CA LEU A 567 -5.01 26.62 3.61
C LEU A 567 -3.71 27.25 4.11
N ASP A 568 -3.79 28.02 5.20
CA ASP A 568 -2.63 28.68 5.79
C ASP A 568 -1.62 27.65 6.30
N TYR A 569 -2.11 26.58 6.92
CA TYR A 569 -1.27 25.46 7.33
C TYR A 569 -0.60 24.79 6.12
N ALA A 570 -1.37 24.46 5.08
CA ALA A 570 -0.88 23.82 3.86
C ALA A 570 0.24 24.63 3.20
N ARG A 571 0.08 25.96 3.11
CA ARG A 571 1.11 26.88 2.61
C ARG A 571 2.37 26.84 3.49
N ALA A 572 2.20 26.96 4.80
CA ALA A 572 3.32 26.98 5.75
C ALA A 572 4.09 25.64 5.78
N SER A 573 3.40 24.52 5.60
CA SER A 573 3.98 23.17 5.62
C SER A 573 4.42 22.67 4.23
N LYS A 574 4.20 23.44 3.16
CA LYS A 574 4.44 23.06 1.75
C LYS A 574 3.68 21.80 1.33
N GLN A 575 2.43 21.68 1.77
CA GLN A 575 1.50 20.63 1.36
C GLN A 575 0.52 21.15 0.30
N ASP A 576 -0.29 20.26 -0.26
CA ASP A 576 -1.28 20.59 -1.29
C ASP A 576 -2.24 21.70 -0.80
N THR A 577 -2.38 22.75 -1.60
CA THR A 577 -3.24 23.90 -1.31
C THR A 577 -4.55 23.89 -2.10
N GLU A 578 -4.70 23.01 -3.09
CA GLU A 578 -5.80 23.09 -4.06
C GLU A 578 -7.17 22.91 -3.38
N LYS A 579 -7.36 21.80 -2.66
CA LYS A 579 -8.62 21.52 -1.95
C LYS A 579 -8.99 22.57 -0.90
N PRO A 580 -8.10 22.96 0.05
CA PRO A 580 -8.43 24.00 1.01
C PRO A 580 -8.73 25.35 0.34
N TYR A 581 -8.04 25.67 -0.75
CA TYR A 581 -8.29 26.88 -1.52
C TYR A 581 -9.68 26.89 -2.17
N GLN A 582 -10.06 25.80 -2.87
CA GLN A 582 -11.38 25.68 -3.47
C GLN A 582 -12.51 25.77 -2.43
N LEU A 583 -12.33 25.13 -1.28
CA LEU A 583 -13.32 25.18 -0.20
C LEU A 583 -13.38 26.55 0.48
N CYS A 584 -12.26 27.26 0.58
CA CYS A 584 -12.23 28.64 1.04
C CYS A 584 -13.00 29.54 0.07
N LEU A 585 -12.80 29.38 -1.24
CA LEU A 585 -13.50 30.18 -2.25
C LEU A 585 -15.01 29.97 -2.23
N SER A 586 -15.47 28.71 -2.15
CA SER A 586 -16.89 28.38 -2.14
C SER A 586 -17.62 28.95 -0.92
N THR A 587 -16.94 29.05 0.23
CA THR A 587 -17.52 29.54 1.49
C THR A 587 -17.38 31.06 1.68
N ALA A 588 -16.27 31.67 1.23
CA ALA A 588 -15.94 33.06 1.50
C ALA A 588 -16.65 34.09 0.60
N GLY A 589 -17.11 33.68 -0.59
CA GLY A 589 -17.81 34.55 -1.55
C GLY A 589 -16.97 35.68 -2.15
N ASN A 590 -15.69 35.81 -1.78
CA ASN A 590 -14.74 36.73 -2.40
C ASN A 590 -13.32 36.12 -2.44
N MET A 591 -12.59 36.36 -3.53
CA MET A 591 -11.24 35.82 -3.73
C MET A 591 -10.21 36.42 -2.76
N ALA A 592 -10.43 37.66 -2.32
CA ALA A 592 -9.51 38.38 -1.42
C ALA A 592 -9.39 37.72 -0.03
N ALA A 593 -10.41 37.00 0.44
CA ALA A 593 -10.35 36.30 1.72
C ALA A 593 -9.45 35.05 1.69
N CYS A 594 -9.16 34.49 0.52
CA CYS A 594 -8.39 33.25 0.35
C CYS A 594 -7.02 33.47 -0.33
N ALA A 595 -6.74 34.70 -0.79
CA ALA A 595 -5.46 35.09 -1.36
C ALA A 595 -4.37 35.25 -0.27
N GLU A 596 -3.11 35.12 -0.68
CA GLU A 596 -1.95 35.32 0.20
C GLU A 596 -1.92 36.76 0.76
N ASN A 597 -1.48 36.90 2.01
CA ASN A 597 -0.97 38.16 2.55
C ASN A 597 0.54 38.21 2.36
#